data_AF-A0A1H6V809-F1
#
_entry.id   AF-A0A1H6V809-F1
#
_cell.length_a   1.000
_cell.length_b   1.000
_cell.length_c   1.000
_cell.angle_alpha   90.00
_cell.angle_beta   90.00
_cell.angle_gamma   90.00
#
_symmetry.space_group_name_H-M   'P 1'
#
loop_
_entity.id
_entity.type
_entity.pdbx_description
1 polymer ?
#
loop_
_entity_poly.entity_id
_entity_poly.type
_entity_poly.pdbx_seq_one_letter_code
_entity_poly.pdbx_strand_id
1 'polypeptide(L)'
;MDVLREFFTAQDIIDFLNEQNIPFEFYQHAPAYSIDDLEALAIPHKEDIVKNLFLRDDKKRNYYLVTLPGHKKIDLKELSEKIPSRRLSFASEELLYEKLLLKKRKCDTTRGAE
;
A
#
# COMPACT_ATOMS: atom_id res chain seq x y z
N MET A 1 -19.45 -18.88 13.11
CA MET A 1 -19.26 -17.43 13.36
C MET A 1 -18.62 -16.88 12.09
N ASP A 2 -19.39 -16.85 11.01
CA ASP A 2 -19.01 -16.22 9.76
C ASP A 2 -19.26 -14.73 9.94
N VAL A 3 -18.25 -14.04 10.47
CA VAL A 3 -18.23 -12.58 10.43
C VAL A 3 -18.05 -12.23 8.97
N LEU A 4 -19.14 -11.80 8.33
CA LEU A 4 -19.16 -11.20 7.00
C LEU A 4 -17.98 -10.23 6.92
N ARG A 5 -16.95 -10.59 6.16
CA ARG A 5 -15.87 -9.67 5.81
C ARG A 5 -16.48 -8.69 4.82
N GLU A 6 -17.05 -7.62 5.33
CA GLU A 6 -17.58 -6.54 4.53
C GLU A 6 -16.42 -5.87 3.79
N PHE A 7 -16.56 -5.77 2.48
CA PHE A 7 -15.67 -4.96 1.66
C PHE A 7 -16.09 -3.51 1.82
N PHE A 8 -15.18 -2.66 2.24
CA PHE A 8 -15.40 -1.22 2.21
C PHE A 8 -15.32 -0.70 0.78
N THR A 9 -16.35 0.02 0.38
CA THR A 9 -16.36 0.87 -0.81
C THR A 9 -15.62 2.17 -0.54
N ALA A 10 -15.35 2.96 -1.59
CA ALA A 10 -14.80 4.30 -1.42
C ALA A 10 -15.73 5.19 -0.59
N GLN A 11 -17.05 5.02 -0.73
CA GLN A 11 -18.03 5.79 0.02
C GLN A 11 -17.98 5.46 1.52
N ASP A 12 -17.84 4.18 1.88
CA ASP A 12 -17.75 3.78 3.30
C ASP A 12 -16.54 4.41 4.00
N ILE A 13 -15.40 4.53 3.28
CA ILE A 13 -14.21 5.20 3.81
C ILE A 13 -14.42 6.71 3.92
N ILE A 14 -15.03 7.34 2.92
CA ILE A 14 -15.36 8.77 2.94
C ILE A 14 -16.27 9.11 4.13
N ASP A 15 -17.32 8.32 4.33
CA ASP A 15 -18.28 8.49 5.42
C ASP A 15 -17.60 8.31 6.77
N PHE A 16 -16.77 7.27 6.93
CA PHE A 16 -15.97 7.07 8.14
C PHE A 16 -15.06 8.26 8.45
N LEU A 17 -14.35 8.81 7.46
CA LEU A 17 -13.48 9.97 7.68
C LEU A 17 -14.28 11.22 8.09
N ASN A 18 -15.45 11.44 7.49
CA ASN A 18 -16.36 12.51 7.88
C ASN A 18 -16.87 12.34 9.31
N GLU A 19 -17.30 11.14 9.70
CA GLU A 19 -17.77 10.83 11.05
C GLU A 19 -16.67 11.04 12.10
N GLN A 20 -15.42 10.71 11.76
CA GLN A 20 -14.26 10.94 12.63
C GLN A 20 -13.74 12.38 12.59
N ASN A 21 -14.36 13.27 11.79
CA ASN A 21 -13.94 14.66 11.58
C ASN A 21 -12.47 14.78 11.12
N ILE A 22 -12.01 13.84 10.28
CA ILE A 22 -10.67 13.85 9.70
C ILE A 22 -10.75 14.60 8.36
N PRO A 23 -10.07 15.74 8.18
CA PRO A 23 -10.10 16.48 6.93
C PRO A 23 -9.36 15.72 5.83
N PHE A 24 -9.95 15.67 4.64
CA PHE A 24 -9.33 15.06 3.46
C PHE A 24 -9.79 15.78 2.17
N GLU A 25 -9.02 15.59 1.10
CA GLU A 25 -9.39 15.98 -0.25
C GLU A 25 -9.53 14.73 -1.11
N PHE A 26 -10.61 14.63 -1.87
CA PHE A 26 -10.88 13.48 -2.73
C PHE A 26 -10.69 13.83 -4.21
N TYR A 27 -9.76 13.14 -4.86
CA TYR A 27 -9.45 13.33 -6.28
C TYR A 27 -9.71 12.04 -7.06
N GLN A 28 -10.72 12.07 -7.92
CA GLN A 28 -10.97 10.97 -8.85
C GLN A 28 -10.14 11.15 -10.12
N HIS A 29 -9.39 10.12 -10.48
CA HIS A 29 -8.52 10.12 -11.66
C HIS A 29 -8.58 8.77 -12.39
N ALA A 30 -8.14 8.74 -13.64
CA ALA A 30 -7.99 7.48 -14.38
C ALA A 30 -6.88 6.62 -13.74
N PRO A 31 -6.94 5.29 -13.82
CA PRO A 31 -5.86 4.42 -13.35
C PRO A 31 -4.54 4.78 -14.04
N ALA A 32 -3.46 4.91 -13.26
CA ALA A 32 -2.10 5.06 -13.74
C ALA A 32 -1.31 3.77 -13.47
N TYR A 33 -0.57 3.29 -14.46
CA TYR A 33 0.21 2.04 -14.36
C TYR A 33 1.71 2.30 -14.41
N SER A 34 2.12 3.44 -14.97
CA SER A 34 3.49 3.91 -15.06
C SER A 34 3.69 5.24 -14.30
N ILE A 35 4.96 5.61 -14.13
CA ILE A 35 5.33 6.92 -13.58
C ILE A 35 4.90 8.03 -14.56
N ASP A 36 5.05 7.80 -15.86
CA ASP A 36 4.65 8.75 -16.90
C ASP A 36 3.13 9.01 -16.86
N ASP A 37 2.32 7.97 -16.60
CA ASP A 37 0.87 8.12 -16.41
C ASP A 37 0.56 8.99 -15.18
N LEU A 38 1.26 8.76 -14.06
CA LEU A 38 1.11 9.57 -12.84
C LEU A 38 1.51 11.03 -13.07
N GLU A 39 2.55 11.28 -13.86
CA GLU A 39 2.98 12.63 -14.22
C GLU A 39 1.95 13.32 -15.13
N ALA A 40 1.33 12.60 -16.06
CA ALA A 40 0.28 13.12 -16.93
C ALA A 40 -1.03 13.42 -16.18
N LEU A 41 -1.28 12.76 -15.04
CA LEU A 41 -2.42 13.06 -14.19
C LEU A 41 -2.24 14.41 -13.47
N ALA A 42 -3.26 15.26 -13.54
CA ALA A 42 -3.32 16.54 -12.84
C ALA A 42 -3.70 16.38 -11.35
N ILE A 43 -3.07 15.42 -10.66
CA ILE A 43 -3.24 15.22 -9.21
C ILE A 43 -2.36 16.26 -8.49
N PRO A 44 -2.92 17.05 -7.55
CA PRO A 44 -2.14 17.96 -6.73
C PRO A 44 -1.26 17.20 -5.73
N HIS A 45 -0.23 17.85 -5.19
CA HIS A 45 0.63 17.27 -4.14
C HIS A 45 1.29 15.93 -4.52
N LYS A 46 1.91 15.86 -5.71
CA LYS A 46 2.60 14.65 -6.18
C LYS A 46 3.71 14.17 -5.24
N GLU A 47 4.31 15.09 -4.50
CA GLU A 47 5.29 14.86 -3.45
C GLU A 47 4.77 14.00 -2.30
N ASP A 48 3.45 14.05 -2.03
CA ASP A 48 2.78 13.32 -0.96
C ASP A 48 2.30 11.93 -1.40
N ILE A 49 2.52 11.56 -2.66
CA ILE A 49 2.20 10.22 -3.15
C ILE A 49 3.07 9.20 -2.40
N VAL A 50 2.40 8.27 -1.72
CA VAL A 50 3.03 7.17 -0.99
C VAL A 50 2.83 5.85 -1.70
N LYS A 51 3.71 4.89 -1.41
CA LYS A 51 3.51 3.47 -1.69
C LYS A 51 3.38 2.70 -0.38
N ASN A 52 2.60 1.63 -0.44
CA ASN A 52 2.39 0.73 0.69
C ASN A 52 2.98 -0.64 0.34
N LEU A 53 3.88 -1.15 1.18
CA LEU A 53 4.49 -2.46 1.04
C LEU A 53 3.93 -3.39 2.10
N PHE A 54 3.28 -4.48 1.67
CA PHE A 54 2.81 -5.53 2.57
C PHE A 54 3.89 -6.61 2.72
N LEU A 55 4.54 -6.60 3.88
CA LEU A 55 5.70 -7.43 4.19
C LEU A 55 5.39 -8.43 5.30
N ARG A 56 6.21 -9.47 5.38
CA ARG A 56 6.19 -10.47 6.45
C ARG A 56 7.60 -10.90 6.81
N ASP A 57 7.75 -11.44 8.01
CA ASP A 57 8.98 -12.13 8.39
C ASP A 57 9.12 -13.50 7.71
N ASP A 58 10.34 -14.04 7.76
CA ASP A 58 10.71 -15.37 7.25
C ASP A 58 9.91 -16.50 7.90
N LYS A 59 9.48 -16.33 9.16
CA LYS A 59 8.70 -17.31 9.92
C LYS A 59 7.19 -17.21 9.72
N LYS A 60 6.71 -16.25 8.92
CA LYS A 60 5.28 -15.95 8.68
C LYS A 60 4.49 -15.67 9.97
N ARG A 61 5.16 -15.15 11.01
CA ARG A 61 4.56 -14.87 12.31
C ARG A 61 4.09 -13.42 12.42
N ASN A 62 4.87 -12.50 11.84
CA ASN A 62 4.58 -11.07 11.87
C ASN A 62 4.36 -10.52 10.45
N TYR A 63 3.43 -9.57 10.35
CA TYR A 63 3.03 -8.88 9.13
C TYR A 63 3.15 -7.37 9.33
N TYR A 64 3.58 -6.67 8.28
CA TYR A 64 3.85 -5.24 8.33
C TYR A 64 3.25 -4.56 7.11
N LEU A 65 2.63 -3.41 7.32
CA LEU A 65 2.25 -2.47 6.27
C LEU A 65 3.21 -1.28 6.36
N VAL A 66 4.13 -1.17 5.40
CA VAL A 66 5.14 -0.12 5.38
C VAL A 66 4.75 0.94 4.36
N THR A 67 4.49 2.16 4.84
CA THR A 67 4.17 3.32 4.01
C THR A 67 5.41 4.20 3.85
N LEU A 68 5.72 4.57 2.61
CA LEU A 68 6.86 5.44 2.29
C LEU A 68 6.58 6.28 1.05
N PRO A 69 7.26 7.43 0.86
CA PRO A 69 7.12 8.22 -0.36
C PRO A 69 7.35 7.38 -1.62
N GLY A 70 6.58 7.63 -2.69
CA GLY A 70 6.56 6.80 -3.89
C GLY A 70 7.94 6.65 -4.53
N HIS A 71 8.69 7.75 -4.60
CA HIS A 71 10.05 7.81 -5.15
C HIS A 71 11.11 7.14 -4.28
N LYS A 72 10.85 6.89 -3.00
CA LYS A 72 11.84 6.38 -2.05
C LYS A 72 12.07 4.88 -2.23
N LYS A 73 13.28 4.44 -2.55
CA LYS A 73 13.65 3.01 -2.52
C LYS A 73 13.96 2.60 -1.08
N ILE A 74 13.65 1.35 -0.73
CA ILE A 74 13.90 0.80 0.60
C ILE A 74 14.65 -0.52 0.49
N ASP A 75 15.70 -0.68 1.29
CA ASP A 75 16.40 -1.94 1.48
C ASP A 75 15.70 -2.71 2.62
N LEU A 76 15.17 -3.90 2.30
CA LEU A 76 14.45 -4.73 3.26
C LEU A 76 15.36 -5.33 4.33
N LYS A 77 16.65 -5.52 4.04
CA LYS A 77 17.65 -6.00 5.00
C LYS A 77 17.91 -4.91 6.02
N GLU A 78 18.22 -3.69 5.58
CA GLU A 78 18.40 -2.56 6.49
C GLU A 78 17.13 -2.26 7.28
N LEU A 79 15.95 -2.36 6.66
CA LEU A 79 14.69 -2.17 7.37
C LEU A 79 14.52 -3.21 8.47
N SER A 80 14.83 -4.49 8.20
CA SER A 80 14.72 -5.55 9.19
C SER A 80 15.63 -5.36 10.41
N GLU A 81 16.72 -4.59 10.28
CA GLU A 81 17.62 -4.24 11.38
C GLU A 81 17.09 -3.06 12.21
N LYS A 82 16.21 -2.22 11.64
CA LYS A 82 15.65 -1.00 12.27
C LYS A 82 14.34 -1.22 13.02
N ILE A 83 13.64 -2.33 12.75
CA ILE A 83 12.37 -2.68 13.40
C ILE A 83 12.54 -4.03 14.12
N PRO A 84 11.68 -4.39 15.11
CA PRO A 84 11.78 -5.66 15.81
C PRO A 84 11.30 -6.82 14.92
N SER A 85 12.02 -7.07 13.83
CA SER A 85 11.69 -8.06 12.83
C SER A 85 12.90 -8.93 12.52
N ARG A 86 12.59 -10.13 12.01
CA ARG A 86 13.56 -10.95 11.28
C ARG A 86 13.62 -10.49 9.83
N ARG A 87 14.39 -11.22 9.00
CA ARG A 87 14.48 -10.98 7.55
C ARG A 87 13.09 -10.78 6.94
N LEU A 88 12.90 -9.65 6.28
CA LEU A 88 11.65 -9.26 5.65
C LEU A 88 11.58 -9.75 4.20
N SER A 89 10.35 -10.05 3.78
CA SER A 89 10.01 -10.37 2.39
C SER A 89 8.57 -9.93 2.12
N PHE A 90 8.19 -9.79 0.85
CA PHE A 90 6.81 -9.52 0.48
C PHE A 90 5.89 -10.69 0.90
N ALA A 91 4.71 -10.36 1.42
CA ALA A 91 3.67 -11.35 1.64
C ALA A 91 3.06 -11.79 0.30
N SER A 92 2.46 -12.98 0.28
CA SER A 92 1.79 -13.47 -0.93
C SER A 92 0.46 -12.75 -1.17
N GLU A 93 -0.07 -12.86 -2.38
CA GLU A 93 -1.34 -12.23 -2.77
C GLU A 93 -2.52 -12.80 -1.97
N GLU A 94 -2.46 -14.09 -1.66
CA GLU A 94 -3.45 -14.78 -0.83
C GLU A 94 -3.44 -14.21 0.60
N LEU A 95 -2.25 -13.96 1.17
CA LEU A 95 -2.12 -13.38 2.51
C LEU A 95 -2.55 -11.91 2.54
N LEU A 96 -2.29 -11.15 1.48
CA LEU A 96 -2.78 -9.78 1.34
C LEU A 96 -4.30 -9.75 1.38
N TYR A 97 -4.94 -10.62 0.60
CA TYR A 97 -6.40 -10.73 0.58
C TYR A 97 -6.96 -11.26 1.91
N GLU A 98 -6.31 -12.26 2.50
CA GLU A 98 -6.74 -12.81 3.79
C GLU A 98 -6.73 -11.76 4.91
N LYS A 99 -5.71 -10.89 4.94
CA LYS A 99 -5.52 -9.91 6.03
C LYS A 99 -6.16 -8.56 5.79
N LEU A 100 -6.09 -8.04 4.56
CA LEU A 100 -6.52 -6.68 4.23
C LEU A 100 -7.72 -6.64 3.29
N LEU A 101 -8.18 -7.79 2.76
CA LEU A 101 -9.23 -7.88 1.75
C LEU A 101 -8.89 -7.11 0.45
N LEU A 102 -7.59 -6.91 0.21
CA LEU A 102 -7.10 -6.23 -0.98
C LEU A 102 -6.58 -7.24 -2.00
N LYS A 103 -6.85 -6.95 -3.28
CA LYS A 103 -6.16 -7.61 -4.40
C LYS A 103 -4.88 -6.84 -4.67
N LYS A 104 -3.80 -7.57 -4.96
CA LYS A 104 -2.55 -6.92 -5.35
C LYS A 104 -2.77 -6.12 -6.63
N ARG A 105 -2.38 -4.85 -6.60
CA ARG A 105 -2.18 -4.06 -7.81
C ARG A 105 -0.69 -4.04 -8.11
N LYS A 106 -0.31 -4.37 -9.34
CA LYS A 106 1.07 -4.17 -9.81
C LYS A 106 1.27 -2.67 -10.00
N CYS A 107 2.19 -2.10 -9.25
CA CYS A 107 2.93 -0.92 -9.68
C CYS A 107 4.20 -1.51 -10.33
N ASP A 108 4.30 -1.42 -11.66
CA ASP A 108 5.42 -1.99 -12.40
C ASP A 108 6.70 -1.21 -12.10
N THR A 109 7.41 -1.57 -11.03
CA THR A 109 8.81 -1.15 -10.81
C THR A 109 9.83 -2.11 -11.46
N THR A 110 9.42 -2.99 -12.37
CA THR A 110 10.38 -3.79 -13.16
C THR A 110 10.93 -2.98 -14.33
N ARG A 111 11.83 -2.04 -14.02
CA ARG A 111 12.97 -1.69 -14.88
C ARG A 111 14.17 -1.44 -13.97
N GLY A 112 15.14 -2.36 -14.01
CA GLY A 112 16.39 -2.28 -13.27
C GLY A 112 16.76 -3.55 -12.50
N ALA A 113 16.67 -4.71 -13.15
CA ALA A 113 17.57 -5.83 -12.87
C ALA A 113 18.23 -6.15 -14.21
N GLU A 114 19.41 -5.58 -14.41
CA GLU A 114 20.47 -6.30 -15.10
C GLU A 114 20.90 -7.48 -14.21
#